data_AF-A0A2K4AIB2-F1
#
_entry.id   AF-A0A2K4AIB2-F1
#
_cell.length_a   1.000
_cell.length_b   1.000
_cell.length_c   1.000
_cell.angle_alpha   90.00
_cell.angle_beta   90.00
_cell.angle_gamma   90.00
#
_symmetry.space_group_name_H-M   'P 1'
#
loop_
_entity.id
_entity.type
_entity.pdbx_description
1 polymer ?
#
loop_
_entity_poly.entity_id
_entity_poly.type
_entity_poly.pdbx_seq_one_letter_code
_entity_poly.pdbx_strand_id
1 'polypeptide(L)'
;MNFIKHTIIFLLLFIVISPIGAPSTIADNKYKEIKDDHFKLQPGDIIITKGPVMWGFFGHSSIAIDDKTILQIEGPGDKPTTQSFESFKYIYASGKNDWMKVYRCTYPGAGKKAADWVKKNYENTNHRYLVTLNLNSKNFTYCTKIIYQGYKFGVSEKSVRSHGLLIISPYAIKDNFTEQYRLKLVKTY
;
A
#
# COMPACT_ATOMS: atom_id res chain seq x y z
N MET A 1 -4.69 -11.54 67.79
CA MET A 1 -4.84 -12.92 67.27
C MET A 1 -5.36 -12.80 65.84
N ASN A 2 -4.50 -13.12 64.88
CA ASN A 2 -4.69 -12.91 63.44
C ASN A 2 -5.80 -13.78 62.87
N PHE A 3 -6.68 -13.23 62.01
CA PHE A 3 -7.38 -14.01 60.99
C PHE A 3 -7.48 -13.20 59.68
N ILE A 4 -6.38 -13.31 58.93
CA ILE A 4 -6.21 -13.44 57.48
C ILE A 4 -7.42 -13.04 56.59
N LYS A 5 -7.17 -12.02 55.75
CA LYS A 5 -7.94 -11.68 54.54
C LYS A 5 -7.82 -12.83 53.53
N HIS A 6 -8.94 -13.44 53.14
CA HIS A 6 -8.98 -14.32 51.96
C HIS A 6 -9.71 -13.63 50.82
N THR A 7 -8.94 -12.93 49.99
CA THR A 7 -9.39 -12.50 48.66
C THR A 7 -9.28 -13.71 47.73
N ILE A 8 -10.41 -14.27 47.31
CA ILE A 8 -10.46 -15.32 46.29
C ILE A 8 -10.23 -14.63 44.93
N ILE A 9 -9.05 -14.79 44.34
CA ILE A 9 -8.77 -14.40 42.96
C ILE A 9 -9.16 -15.58 42.07
N PHE A 10 -10.28 -15.46 41.35
CA PHE A 10 -10.65 -16.36 40.26
C PHE A 10 -9.77 -16.02 39.05
N LEU A 11 -8.67 -16.77 38.86
CA LEU A 11 -7.87 -16.70 37.65
C LEU A 11 -8.53 -17.58 36.57
N LEU A 12 -9.40 -16.98 35.76
CA LEU A 12 -9.95 -17.62 34.56
C LEU A 12 -8.84 -17.75 33.51
N LEU A 13 -8.14 -18.89 33.52
CA LEU A 13 -7.27 -19.30 32.43
C LEU A 13 -8.16 -19.73 31.26
N PHE A 14 -8.42 -18.83 30.31
CA PHE A 14 -8.94 -19.21 29.00
C PHE A 14 -7.82 -19.92 28.24
N ILE A 15 -7.72 -21.23 28.40
CA ILE A 15 -6.96 -22.07 27.47
C ILE A 15 -7.77 -22.06 26.18
N VAL A 16 -7.34 -21.24 25.22
CA VAL A 16 -7.87 -21.29 23.85
C VAL A 16 -7.31 -22.57 23.23
N ILE A 17 -8.03 -23.67 23.42
CA ILE A 17 -7.77 -24.90 22.67
C ILE A 17 -8.30 -24.66 21.27
N SER A 18 -7.45 -24.18 20.36
CA SER A 18 -7.81 -24.09 18.95
C SER A 18 -8.20 -25.50 18.46
N PRO A 19 -9.41 -25.71 17.91
CA PRO A 19 -9.81 -27.03 17.44
C PRO A 19 -8.91 -27.41 16.27
N ILE A 20 -8.09 -28.44 16.48
CA ILE A 20 -7.29 -29.09 15.43
C ILE A 20 -8.30 -29.70 14.45
N GLY A 21 -8.53 -29.05 13.31
CA GLY A 21 -9.36 -29.59 12.22
C GLY A 21 -10.55 -28.74 11.75
N ALA A 22 -10.64 -27.45 12.07
CA ALA A 22 -11.65 -26.58 11.46
C ALA A 22 -11.47 -26.50 9.92
N PRO A 23 -12.54 -26.59 9.10
CA PRO A 23 -12.43 -26.41 7.65
C PRO A 23 -11.90 -25.00 7.32
N SER A 24 -10.90 -24.93 6.46
CA SER A 24 -10.35 -23.66 5.96
C SER A 24 -11.42 -22.84 5.25
N THR A 25 -11.55 -21.56 5.61
CA THR A 25 -12.48 -20.64 4.96
C THR A 25 -12.01 -20.27 3.54
N ILE A 26 -12.88 -19.64 2.74
CA ILE A 26 -12.51 -19.11 1.41
C ILE A 26 -11.36 -18.11 1.51
N ALA A 27 -11.33 -17.29 2.56
CA ALA A 27 -10.24 -16.34 2.82
C ALA A 27 -8.93 -17.07 3.14
N ASP A 28 -8.98 -18.15 3.92
CA ASP A 28 -7.79 -18.97 4.24
C ASP A 28 -7.21 -19.63 2.99
N ASN A 29 -8.08 -20.13 2.09
CA ASN A 29 -7.66 -20.73 0.82
C ASN A 29 -7.05 -19.69 -0.12
N LYS A 30 -7.68 -18.52 -0.29
CA LYS A 30 -7.16 -17.43 -1.13
C LYS A 30 -5.84 -16.89 -0.57
N TYR A 31 -5.70 -16.78 0.75
CA TYR A 31 -4.44 -16.37 1.37
C TYR A 31 -3.34 -17.41 1.18
N LYS A 32 -3.65 -18.71 1.24
CA LYS A 32 -2.69 -19.78 0.96
C LYS A 32 -2.18 -19.69 -0.49
N GLU A 33 -3.04 -19.44 -1.47
CA GLU A 33 -2.66 -19.19 -2.86
C GLU A 33 -1.77 -17.94 -3.01
N ILE A 34 -2.10 -16.85 -2.31
CA ILE A 34 -1.31 -15.61 -2.28
C ILE A 34 0.09 -15.83 -1.68
N LYS A 35 0.20 -16.70 -0.68
CA LYS A 35 1.45 -17.01 0.01
C LYS A 35 2.37 -17.90 -0.84
N ASP A 36 1.79 -18.76 -1.68
CA ASP A 36 2.54 -19.62 -2.62
C ASP A 36 2.95 -18.87 -3.91
N ASP A 37 2.59 -17.58 -4.02
CA ASP A 37 2.91 -16.78 -5.19
C ASP A 37 4.40 -16.42 -5.29
N HIS A 38 5.04 -16.83 -6.38
CA HIS A 38 6.44 -16.53 -6.69
C HIS A 38 6.67 -15.19 -7.41
N PHE A 39 5.67 -14.30 -7.43
CA PHE A 39 5.84 -12.97 -8.01
C PHE A 39 6.96 -12.19 -7.30
N LYS A 40 7.89 -11.66 -8.10
CA LYS A 40 8.99 -10.83 -7.62
C LYS A 40 8.62 -9.36 -7.76
N LEU A 41 8.34 -8.73 -6.62
CA LEU A 41 8.17 -7.28 -6.53
C LEU A 41 9.47 -6.60 -6.94
N GLN A 42 9.36 -5.49 -7.65
CA GLN A 42 10.52 -4.67 -8.04
C GLN A 42 10.36 -3.25 -7.52
N PRO A 43 11.46 -2.57 -7.15
CA PRO A 43 11.42 -1.17 -6.78
C PRO A 43 10.71 -0.33 -7.85
N GLY A 44 9.75 0.47 -7.41
CA GLY A 44 8.92 1.33 -8.25
C GLY A 44 7.70 0.67 -8.87
N ASP A 45 7.46 -0.62 -8.62
CA ASP A 45 6.16 -1.23 -8.89
C ASP A 45 5.06 -0.43 -8.17
N ILE A 46 3.99 -0.12 -8.91
CA ILE A 46 2.82 0.60 -8.41
C ILE A 46 1.73 -0.42 -8.14
N ILE A 47 1.24 -0.45 -6.91
CA ILE A 47 0.18 -1.34 -6.50
C ILE A 47 -1.10 -0.52 -6.41
N ILE A 48 -2.17 -1.01 -7.02
CA ILE A 48 -3.52 -0.44 -6.94
C ILE A 48 -4.41 -1.51 -6.35
N THR A 49 -5.16 -1.16 -5.32
CA THR A 49 -6.10 -2.07 -4.65
C THR A 49 -7.53 -1.63 -4.89
N LYS A 50 -8.43 -2.61 -4.80
CA LYS A 50 -9.81 -2.32 -4.47
C LYS A 50 -9.85 -1.75 -3.04
N GLY A 51 -10.63 -0.70 -2.84
CA GLY A 51 -10.82 -0.10 -1.52
C GLY A 51 -12.21 0.53 -1.41
N PRO A 52 -12.77 0.66 -0.19
CA PRO A 52 -14.04 1.34 0.02
C PRO A 52 -13.96 2.81 -0.42
N VAL A 53 -15.11 3.40 -0.76
CA VAL A 53 -15.23 4.83 -1.04
C VAL A 53 -15.05 5.59 0.27
N MET A 54 -13.84 6.04 0.56
CA MET A 54 -13.63 7.00 1.64
C MET A 54 -13.32 8.35 1.01
N TRP A 55 -14.22 9.32 1.24
CA TRP A 55 -14.03 10.72 0.89
C TRP A 55 -13.84 11.02 -0.61
N GLY A 56 -14.57 10.31 -1.48
CA GLY A 56 -14.65 10.62 -2.91
C GLY A 56 -13.58 9.97 -3.80
N PHE A 57 -12.74 9.09 -3.25
CA PHE A 57 -11.78 8.29 -4.02
C PHE A 57 -12.10 6.80 -3.93
N PHE A 58 -12.07 6.14 -5.09
CA PHE A 58 -12.16 4.69 -5.18
C PHE A 58 -10.76 4.08 -5.18
N GLY A 59 -10.56 3.07 -4.32
CA GLY A 59 -9.31 2.32 -4.25
C GLY A 59 -8.22 2.98 -3.41
N HIS A 60 -7.10 2.29 -3.32
CA HIS A 60 -5.89 2.78 -2.68
C HIS A 60 -4.67 2.43 -3.54
N SER A 61 -3.55 3.11 -3.31
CA SER A 61 -2.33 2.85 -4.04
C SER A 61 -1.08 2.94 -3.17
N SER A 62 -0.07 2.16 -3.54
CA SER A 62 1.24 2.18 -2.92
C SER A 62 2.34 1.99 -3.96
N ILE A 63 3.58 2.24 -3.54
CA ILE A 63 4.76 2.04 -4.39
C ILE A 63 5.75 1.12 -3.68
N ALA A 64 6.26 0.13 -4.39
CA ALA A 64 7.36 -0.71 -3.91
C ALA A 64 8.62 0.13 -3.77
N ILE A 65 9.22 0.12 -2.57
CA ILE A 65 10.49 0.81 -2.31
C ILE A 65 11.69 -0.14 -2.34
N ASP A 66 11.45 -1.44 -2.25
CA ASP A 66 12.40 -2.53 -2.48
C ASP A 66 11.65 -3.79 -2.97
N ASP A 67 12.28 -4.97 -2.89
CA ASP A 67 11.73 -6.24 -3.34
C ASP A 67 10.72 -6.88 -2.35
N LYS A 68 10.51 -6.28 -1.18
CA LYS A 68 9.67 -6.83 -0.10
C LYS A 68 8.76 -5.80 0.54
N THR A 69 9.02 -4.51 0.35
CA THR A 69 8.42 -3.43 1.11
C THR A 69 7.76 -2.42 0.19
N ILE A 70 6.60 -1.94 0.61
CA ILE A 70 5.85 -0.88 -0.06
C ILE A 70 5.75 0.34 0.86
N LEU A 71 5.71 1.53 0.27
CA LEU A 71 5.42 2.80 0.94
C LEU A 71 4.05 3.30 0.51
N GLN A 72 3.27 3.76 1.48
CA GLN A 72 1.89 4.22 1.30
C GLN A 72 1.50 5.29 2.33
N ILE A 73 0.26 5.77 2.24
CA ILE A 73 -0.39 6.58 3.28
C ILE A 73 -1.89 6.28 3.25
N GLU A 74 -2.47 5.85 4.38
CA GLU A 74 -3.79 5.18 4.39
C GLU A 74 -4.98 6.14 4.38
N GLY A 75 -4.96 7.20 5.21
CA GLY A 75 -6.09 8.11 5.27
C GLY A 75 -5.89 9.34 6.16
N PRO A 76 -6.96 10.13 6.37
CA PRO A 76 -6.90 11.40 7.10
C PRO A 76 -6.20 11.29 8.46
N GLY A 77 -5.23 12.17 8.69
CA GLY A 77 -4.43 12.20 9.92
C GLY A 77 -3.16 11.34 9.89
N ASP A 78 -3.08 10.38 8.96
CA ASP A 78 -1.93 9.49 8.86
C ASP A 78 -0.68 10.16 8.31
N LYS A 79 0.44 9.46 8.53
CA LYS A 79 1.74 9.75 7.95
C LYS A 79 2.08 8.70 6.89
N PRO A 80 3.00 8.99 5.97
CA PRO A 80 3.58 7.95 5.14
C PRO A 80 4.13 6.82 6.00
N THR A 81 3.82 5.58 5.62
CA THR A 81 4.22 4.37 6.33
C THR A 81 4.77 3.33 5.36
N THR A 82 5.67 2.50 5.86
CA THR A 82 6.19 1.34 5.15
C THR A 82 5.58 0.08 5.73
N GLN A 83 5.25 -0.88 4.88
CA GLN A 83 4.81 -2.21 5.30
C GLN A 83 5.28 -3.28 4.33
N SER A 84 5.27 -4.54 4.80
CA SER A 84 5.66 -5.66 3.94
C SER A 84 4.61 -5.88 2.85
N PHE A 85 5.06 -6.28 1.66
CA PHE A 85 4.19 -6.62 0.54
C PHE A 85 3.28 -7.81 0.86
N GLU A 86 3.76 -8.77 1.65
CA GLU A 86 2.96 -9.90 2.13
C GLU A 86 1.80 -9.45 3.02
N SER A 87 2.06 -8.58 4.00
CA SER A 87 1.01 -7.99 4.84
C SER A 87 0.02 -7.18 4.00
N PHE A 88 0.52 -6.41 3.03
CA PHE A 88 -0.33 -5.64 2.12
C PHE A 88 -1.25 -6.54 1.28
N LYS A 89 -0.73 -7.65 0.74
CA LYS A 89 -1.51 -8.67 0.02
C LYS A 89 -2.59 -9.28 0.92
N TYR A 90 -2.25 -9.61 2.17
CA TYR A 90 -3.23 -10.14 3.12
C TYR A 90 -4.40 -9.18 3.32
N ILE A 91 -4.13 -7.89 3.48
CA ILE A 91 -5.16 -6.87 3.72
C ILE A 91 -6.04 -6.64 2.48
N TYR A 92 -5.45 -6.56 1.28
CA TYR A 92 -6.15 -6.05 0.10
C TYR A 92 -6.45 -7.08 -1.00
N ALA A 93 -6.02 -8.34 -0.83
CA ALA A 93 -6.25 -9.38 -1.83
C ALA A 93 -6.84 -10.68 -1.25
N SER A 94 -6.95 -10.85 0.07
CA SER A 94 -7.47 -12.11 0.66
C SER A 94 -9.01 -12.21 0.71
N GLY A 95 -9.73 -11.07 0.64
CA GLY A 95 -11.18 -11.06 0.80
C GLY A 95 -11.96 -11.48 -0.45
N LYS A 96 -13.23 -11.81 -0.22
CA LYS A 96 -14.20 -12.19 -1.27
C LYS A 96 -14.49 -10.97 -2.15
N ASN A 97 -14.17 -11.08 -3.44
CA ASN A 97 -14.23 -10.01 -4.46
C ASN A 97 -13.17 -8.90 -4.33
N ASP A 98 -12.19 -9.06 -3.45
CA ASP A 98 -11.05 -8.15 -3.42
C ASP A 98 -10.13 -8.41 -4.60
N TRP A 99 -9.49 -7.33 -5.06
CA TRP A 99 -8.47 -7.41 -6.09
C TRP A 99 -7.34 -6.46 -5.79
N MET A 100 -6.14 -6.88 -6.20
CA MET A 100 -4.95 -6.06 -6.17
C MET A 100 -4.22 -6.21 -7.50
N LYS A 101 -3.79 -5.09 -8.10
CA LYS A 101 -3.08 -5.06 -9.37
C LYS A 101 -1.72 -4.40 -9.20
N VAL A 102 -0.69 -5.06 -9.71
CA VAL A 102 0.69 -4.54 -9.71
C VAL A 102 1.05 -4.10 -11.12
N TYR A 103 1.47 -2.85 -11.24
CA TYR A 103 1.87 -2.21 -12.47
C TYR A 103 3.35 -1.84 -12.42
N ARG A 104 4.05 -2.07 -13.54
CA ARG A 104 5.48 -1.77 -13.68
C ARG A 104 5.70 -0.79 -14.82
N CYS A 105 6.48 0.25 -14.57
CA CYS A 105 6.93 1.16 -15.63
C CYS A 105 7.79 0.39 -16.64
N THR A 106 7.51 0.53 -17.93
CA THR A 106 8.26 -0.17 -18.98
C THR A 106 9.64 0.44 -19.24
N TYR A 107 9.89 1.66 -18.77
CA TYR A 107 11.16 2.34 -19.01
C TYR A 107 12.27 1.77 -18.10
N PRO A 108 13.39 1.28 -18.65
CA PRO A 108 14.46 0.67 -17.87
C PRO A 108 15.00 1.59 -16.78
N GLY A 109 15.10 1.08 -15.55
CA GLY A 109 15.63 1.81 -14.39
C GLY A 109 14.73 2.90 -13.83
N ALA A 110 13.58 3.21 -14.44
CA ALA A 110 12.64 4.20 -13.93
C ALA A 110 12.11 3.83 -12.55
N GLY A 111 11.68 2.58 -12.36
CA GLY A 111 11.13 2.13 -11.09
C GLY A 111 12.10 2.32 -9.92
N LYS A 112 13.36 1.92 -10.07
CA LYS A 112 14.39 2.12 -9.04
C LYS A 112 14.59 3.58 -8.69
N LYS A 113 14.70 4.46 -9.69
CA LYS A 113 14.84 5.91 -9.47
C LYS A 113 13.65 6.51 -8.73
N ALA A 114 12.43 6.09 -9.09
CA ALA A 114 11.21 6.51 -8.39
C ALA A 114 11.21 6.04 -6.93
N ALA A 115 11.54 4.77 -6.68
CA ALA A 115 11.65 4.19 -5.35
C ALA A 115 12.67 4.94 -4.48
N ASP A 116 13.89 5.15 -4.98
CA ASP A 116 14.96 5.86 -4.27
C ASP A 116 14.51 7.29 -3.88
N TRP A 117 13.83 7.99 -4.79
CA TRP A 117 13.31 9.32 -4.52
C TRP A 117 12.20 9.30 -3.46
N VAL A 118 11.25 8.36 -3.57
CA VAL A 118 10.14 8.22 -2.61
C VAL A 118 10.66 7.91 -1.22
N LYS A 119 11.60 6.96 -1.08
CA LYS A 119 12.24 6.65 0.21
C LYS A 119 12.83 7.91 0.84
N LYS A 120 13.68 8.62 0.09
CA LYS A 120 14.35 9.84 0.57
C LYS A 120 13.38 10.94 1.02
N ASN A 121 12.20 11.05 0.41
CA ASN A 121 11.29 12.17 0.61
C ASN A 121 10.08 11.87 1.49
N TYR A 122 9.73 10.60 1.71
CA TYR A 122 8.51 10.22 2.43
C TYR A 122 8.72 9.19 3.53
N GLU A 123 9.70 8.29 3.40
CA GLU A 123 9.95 7.27 4.42
C GLU A 123 10.33 7.94 5.74
N ASN A 124 9.66 7.54 6.83
CA ASN A 124 9.87 8.08 8.18
C ASN A 124 9.69 9.60 8.31
N THR A 125 8.89 10.22 7.44
CA THR A 125 8.62 11.67 7.49
C THR A 125 7.36 12.01 8.30
N ASN A 126 7.24 13.29 8.67
CA ASN A 126 6.05 13.84 9.31
C ASN A 126 5.09 14.52 8.32
N HIS A 127 5.10 14.15 7.03
CA HIS A 127 4.05 14.58 6.10
C HIS A 127 2.69 14.05 6.57
N ARG A 128 1.61 14.75 6.22
CA ARG A 128 0.24 14.36 6.63
C ARG A 128 -0.64 14.08 5.44
N TYR A 129 -1.55 13.14 5.63
CA TYR A 129 -2.59 12.88 4.65
C TYR A 129 -3.50 14.10 4.52
N LEU A 130 -3.59 14.62 3.29
CA LEU A 130 -4.66 15.48 2.85
C LEU A 130 -4.68 15.46 1.32
N VAL A 131 -5.86 15.20 0.76
CA VAL A 131 -6.07 15.29 -0.68
C VAL A 131 -5.96 16.75 -1.09
N THR A 132 -4.93 17.07 -1.87
CA THR A 132 -4.61 18.44 -2.28
C THR A 132 -4.39 18.53 -3.78
N LEU A 133 -4.83 19.65 -4.37
CA LEU A 133 -4.67 19.93 -5.80
C LEU A 133 -3.23 20.23 -6.20
N ASN A 134 -2.43 20.80 -5.27
CA ASN A 134 -1.03 21.12 -5.54
C ASN A 134 -0.20 19.84 -5.50
N LEU A 135 0.10 19.29 -6.67
CA LEU A 135 0.86 18.05 -6.83
C LEU A 135 2.37 18.22 -6.57
N ASN A 136 2.89 19.43 -6.44
CA ASN A 136 4.33 19.69 -6.25
C ASN A 136 4.72 19.85 -4.78
N SER A 137 3.81 20.38 -3.95
CA SER A 137 4.05 20.55 -2.50
C SER A 137 4.10 19.19 -1.78
N LYS A 138 4.96 19.05 -0.78
CA LYS A 138 5.03 17.84 0.06
C LYS A 138 4.35 17.98 1.42
N ASN A 139 3.98 19.19 1.85
CA ASN A 139 3.41 19.44 3.19
C ASN A 139 2.24 18.52 3.51
N PHE A 140 1.38 18.34 2.50
CA PHE A 140 0.26 17.42 2.50
C PHE A 140 0.39 16.44 1.34
N THR A 141 0.12 15.16 1.57
CA THR A 141 0.23 14.12 0.55
C THR A 141 -0.93 13.14 0.60
N TYR A 142 -1.04 12.30 -0.42
CA TYR A 142 -1.99 11.18 -0.52
C TYR A 142 -1.39 10.09 -1.42
N CYS A 143 -2.00 8.91 -1.42
CA CYS A 143 -1.44 7.68 -1.99
C CYS A 143 -0.87 7.83 -3.41
N THR A 144 -1.63 8.40 -4.35
CA THR A 144 -1.20 8.60 -5.75
C THR A 144 -0.27 9.79 -5.93
N LYS A 145 -0.32 10.81 -5.07
CA LYS A 145 0.60 11.94 -5.12
C LYS A 145 2.03 11.52 -4.80
N ILE A 146 2.22 10.60 -3.87
CA ILE A 146 3.54 9.99 -3.59
C ILE A 146 4.10 9.35 -4.88
N ILE A 147 3.29 8.56 -5.58
CA ILE A 147 3.67 7.91 -6.84
C ILE A 147 3.98 8.93 -7.94
N TYR A 148 3.09 9.91 -8.15
CA TYR A 148 3.26 10.97 -9.14
C TYR A 148 4.58 11.73 -8.92
N GLN A 149 4.86 12.13 -7.68
CA GLN A 149 6.08 12.85 -7.35
C GLN A 149 7.33 11.98 -7.48
N GLY A 150 7.26 10.70 -7.07
CA GLY A 150 8.35 9.74 -7.25
C GLY A 150 8.80 9.63 -8.69
N TYR A 151 7.84 9.48 -9.61
CA TYR A 151 8.17 9.41 -11.03
C TYR A 151 8.56 10.78 -11.62
N LYS A 152 7.80 11.85 -11.35
CA LYS A 152 8.08 13.20 -11.87
C LYS A 152 9.47 13.71 -11.46
N PHE A 153 9.80 13.63 -10.17
CA PHE A 153 11.02 14.25 -9.62
C PHE A 153 12.17 13.25 -9.44
N GLY A 154 11.89 11.96 -9.31
CA GLY A 154 12.91 10.92 -9.21
C GLY A 154 13.40 10.41 -10.56
N VAL A 155 12.51 10.33 -11.57
CA VAL A 155 12.83 9.72 -12.86
C VAL A 155 13.06 10.77 -13.94
N SER A 156 12.03 11.56 -14.23
CA SER A 156 12.03 12.62 -15.24
C SER A 156 10.73 13.40 -15.14
N GLU A 157 10.77 14.72 -15.35
CA GLU A 157 9.56 15.55 -15.41
C GLU A 157 8.60 15.12 -16.53
N LYS A 158 9.11 14.40 -17.54
CA LYS A 158 8.34 13.85 -18.67
C LYS A 158 7.76 12.46 -18.40
N SER A 159 8.06 11.84 -17.25
CA SER A 159 7.57 10.49 -16.93
C SER A 159 6.06 10.43 -16.71
N VAL A 160 5.52 11.52 -16.16
CA VAL A 160 4.10 11.74 -15.93
C VAL A 160 3.71 13.08 -16.55
N ARG A 161 2.48 13.18 -17.03
CA ARG A 161 1.92 14.41 -17.57
C ARG A 161 1.93 15.48 -16.48
N SER A 162 2.39 16.68 -16.82
CA SER A 162 2.38 17.79 -15.87
C SER A 162 0.96 18.29 -15.71
N HIS A 163 0.48 18.30 -14.47
CA HIS A 163 -0.79 18.92 -14.12
C HIS A 163 -0.48 20.08 -13.16
N GLY A 164 -1.13 21.23 -13.37
CA GLY A 164 -1.00 22.37 -12.46
C GLY A 164 -1.68 22.08 -11.13
N LEU A 165 -3.01 22.17 -11.11
CA LEU A 165 -3.86 21.83 -9.96
C LEU A 165 -4.79 20.69 -10.35
N LEU A 166 -4.55 19.49 -9.82
CA LEU A 166 -5.35 18.31 -10.12
C LEU A 166 -5.26 17.29 -8.97
N ILE A 167 -6.34 16.53 -8.75
CA ILE A 167 -6.28 15.34 -7.91
C ILE A 167 -6.26 14.10 -8.81
N ILE A 168 -5.33 13.19 -8.56
CA ILE A 168 -5.18 11.94 -9.31
C ILE A 168 -5.79 10.80 -8.50
N SER A 169 -6.87 10.19 -8.98
CA SER A 169 -7.42 9.00 -8.30
C SER A 169 -6.52 7.78 -8.47
N PRO A 170 -6.53 6.81 -7.53
CA PRO A 170 -5.81 5.54 -7.68
C PRO A 170 -6.04 4.86 -9.03
N TYR A 171 -7.28 4.87 -9.53
CA TYR A 171 -7.60 4.20 -10.80
C TYR A 171 -7.16 4.99 -12.04
N ALA A 172 -6.94 6.31 -11.92
CA ALA A 172 -6.48 7.17 -13.00
C ALA A 172 -4.95 7.31 -13.06
N ILE A 173 -4.19 6.83 -12.05
CA ILE A 173 -2.74 7.04 -11.99
C ILE A 173 -2.02 6.53 -13.23
N LYS A 174 -2.47 5.42 -13.81
CA LYS A 174 -1.88 4.85 -15.03
C LYS A 174 -1.97 5.78 -16.23
N ASP A 175 -3.07 6.53 -16.35
CA ASP A 175 -3.36 7.41 -17.50
C ASP A 175 -2.54 8.71 -17.44
N ASN A 176 -1.88 8.95 -16.30
CA ASN A 176 -0.99 10.08 -16.10
C ASN A 176 0.42 9.80 -16.63
N PHE A 177 0.82 8.55 -16.86
CA PHE A 177 2.14 8.24 -17.42
C PHE A 177 2.18 8.58 -18.91
N THR A 178 3.32 9.08 -19.37
CA THR A 178 3.54 9.28 -20.81
C THR A 178 3.87 7.97 -21.49
N GLU A 179 3.74 7.92 -22.82
CA GLU A 179 3.89 6.68 -23.59
C GLU A 179 5.25 5.99 -23.36
N GLN A 180 6.33 6.79 -23.29
CA GLN A 180 7.69 6.29 -23.02
C GLN A 180 7.81 5.61 -21.64
N TYR A 181 7.03 6.06 -20.66
CA TYR A 181 7.06 5.60 -19.27
C TYR A 181 5.82 4.79 -18.88
N ARG A 182 5.05 4.35 -19.87
CA ARG A 182 3.77 3.67 -19.64
C ARG A 182 3.88 2.51 -18.66
N LEU A 183 2.77 2.28 -17.96
CA LEU A 183 2.66 1.19 -17.00
C LEU A 183 2.13 -0.08 -17.67
N LYS A 184 2.78 -1.21 -17.40
CA LYS A 184 2.31 -2.55 -17.78
C LYS A 184 1.77 -3.27 -16.55
N LEU A 185 0.59 -3.88 -16.66
CA LEU A 185 0.09 -4.82 -15.65
C LEU A 185 0.99 -6.05 -15.61
N VAL A 186 1.59 -6.34 -14.46
CA VAL A 186 2.51 -7.48 -14.28
C VAL A 186 1.98 -8.55 -13.33
N LYS A 187 1.00 -8.22 -12.48
CA LYS A 187 0.35 -9.18 -11.58
C LYS A 187 -1.07 -8.73 -11.22
N THR A 188 -1.96 -9.70 -11.06
CA THR A 188 -3.29 -9.53 -10.47
C THR A 188 -3.46 -10.56 -9.38
N TYR A 189 -4.08 -10.15 -8.26
CA TYR A 189 -4.52 -10.97 -7.14
C TYR A 189 -6.01 -10.74 -6.90
#